data_AF-A0A160FJT4-F1
#
_entry.id   AF-A0A160FJT4-F1
#
_cell.length_a   1.000
_cell.length_b   1.000
_cell.length_c   1.000
_cell.angle_alpha   90.00
_cell.angle_beta   90.00
_cell.angle_gamma   90.00
#
_symmetry.space_group_name_H-M   'P 1'
#
loop_
_entity.id
_entity.type
_entity.pdbx_description
1 polymer ?
#
loop_
_entity_poly.entity_id
_entity_poly.type
_entity_poly.pdbx_seq_one_letter_code
_entity_poly.pdbx_strand_id
1 'polypeptide(L)'
;MRYGKGGALSRRVSGLAVGALLTLSACAGTGLPDDPFAGEGTAMAMVPINHTDRYAVNIFIDKYWAGDAADHAGGGAAACCYPGLKDWSQPVTVTWTWGTEEDPKTKAITKRREQRTMVARFPASGPHSDHDPMKDDAYVCVILRDLDKAELAFSPTASGCADQ
;
A
#
# COMPACT_ATOMS: atom_id res chain seq x y z
N MET A 1 16.26 -43.61 -51.57
CA MET A 1 15.87 -42.34 -52.25
C MET A 1 15.16 -41.49 -51.21
N ARG A 2 15.77 -40.43 -50.63
CA ARG A 2 15.69 -39.00 -51.08
C ARG A 2 14.21 -38.55 -51.27
N TYR A 3 13.63 -37.50 -50.67
CA TYR A 3 14.10 -36.25 -50.03
C TYR A 3 12.91 -35.51 -49.36
N GLY A 4 13.17 -34.66 -48.34
CA GLY A 4 12.39 -33.46 -47.97
C GLY A 4 11.09 -33.67 -47.17
N LYS A 5 10.66 -32.80 -46.26
CA LYS A 5 10.95 -31.38 -46.04
C LYS A 5 10.57 -31.02 -44.59
N GLY A 6 11.46 -30.28 -43.92
CA GLY A 6 11.18 -29.70 -42.61
C GLY A 6 10.07 -28.64 -42.66
N GLY A 7 9.42 -28.46 -41.52
CA GLY A 7 8.45 -27.40 -41.27
C GLY A 7 8.33 -27.21 -39.77
N ALA A 8 9.29 -26.51 -39.17
CA ALA A 8 9.18 -26.02 -37.81
C ALA A 8 8.02 -25.01 -37.77
N LEU A 9 6.92 -25.36 -37.11
CA LEU A 9 5.89 -24.39 -36.76
C LEU A 9 6.45 -23.49 -35.65
N SER A 10 7.09 -22.41 -36.06
CA SER A 10 7.34 -21.24 -35.22
C SER A 10 6.00 -20.58 -34.87
N ARG A 11 5.33 -21.07 -33.82
CA ARG A 11 4.30 -20.29 -33.13
C ARG A 11 5.01 -19.16 -32.38
N ARG A 12 5.16 -18.01 -33.03
CA ARG A 12 5.36 -16.75 -32.30
C ARG A 12 4.07 -16.48 -31.54
N VAL A 13 4.02 -16.91 -30.29
CA VAL A 13 3.04 -16.39 -29.34
C VAL A 13 3.54 -15.01 -28.98
N SER A 14 3.13 -14.01 -29.75
CA SER A 14 3.17 -12.62 -29.31
C SER A 14 2.14 -12.50 -28.19
N GLY A 15 2.54 -12.90 -26.98
CA GLY A 15 1.78 -12.63 -25.77
C GLY A 15 1.85 -11.14 -25.51
N LEU A 16 0.87 -10.39 -26.03
CA LEU A 16 0.50 -9.12 -25.43
C LEU A 16 -0.08 -9.47 -24.07
N ALA A 17 0.79 -9.57 -23.07
CA ALA A 17 0.40 -9.49 -21.67
C ALA A 17 -0.09 -8.06 -21.45
N VAL A 18 -1.34 -7.80 -21.85
CA VAL A 18 -2.12 -6.69 -21.29
C VAL A 18 -2.39 -7.12 -19.86
N GLY A 19 -1.43 -6.86 -18.97
CA GLY A 19 -1.66 -6.89 -17.55
C GLY A 19 -2.76 -5.89 -17.29
N ALA A 20 -3.98 -6.38 -17.07
CA ALA A 20 -5.08 -5.55 -16.66
C ALA A 20 -4.66 -4.90 -15.33
N LEU A 21 -4.30 -3.63 -15.39
CA LEU A 21 -4.22 -2.75 -14.22
C LEU A 21 -5.65 -2.67 -13.70
N LEU A 22 -6.00 -3.56 -12.78
CA LEU A 22 -7.21 -3.45 -11.96
C LEU A 22 -6.96 -2.27 -11.01
N THR A 23 -7.17 -1.06 -11.51
CA THR A 23 -7.26 0.13 -10.66
C THR A 23 -8.39 -0.14 -9.67
N LEU A 24 -8.09 -0.19 -8.37
CA LEU A 24 -9.11 -0.36 -7.34
C LEU A 24 -10.08 0.82 -7.43
N SER A 25 -11.20 0.63 -8.13
CA SER A 25 -12.29 1.61 -8.23
C SER A 25 -12.99 1.86 -6.89
N ALA A 26 -12.56 1.19 -5.82
CA ALA A 26 -13.10 1.33 -4.48
C ALA A 26 -12.72 2.66 -3.80
N CYS A 27 -11.57 3.26 -4.14
CA CYS A 27 -11.19 4.59 -3.62
C CYS A 27 -11.58 5.73 -4.56
N ALA A 28 -11.87 5.42 -5.83
CA ALA A 28 -12.34 6.37 -6.82
C ALA A 28 -13.87 6.56 -6.70
N GLY A 29 -14.37 6.91 -5.51
CA GLY A 29 -15.76 7.26 -5.30
C GLY A 29 -16.01 8.72 -5.64
N THR A 30 -16.77 9.01 -6.69
CA THR A 30 -17.46 10.31 -6.78
C THR A 30 -18.50 10.32 -5.65
N GLY A 31 -18.28 11.16 -4.64
CA GLY A 31 -19.00 11.17 -3.35
C GLY A 31 -20.47 10.79 -3.46
N LEU A 32 -20.78 9.57 -3.02
CA LEU A 32 -22.15 9.19 -2.74
C LEU A 32 -22.62 9.93 -1.48
N PRO A 33 -23.94 10.18 -1.29
CA PRO A 33 -24.46 10.95 -0.16
C PRO A 33 -24.11 10.43 1.24
N ASP A 34 -23.51 9.24 1.36
CA ASP A 34 -23.10 8.60 2.61
C ASP A 34 -21.69 7.97 2.52
N ASP A 35 -20.80 8.51 1.68
CA ASP A 35 -19.44 7.96 1.52
C ASP A 35 -18.63 8.13 2.84
N PRO A 36 -18.19 7.04 3.51
CA PRO A 36 -17.36 7.12 4.71
C PRO A 36 -16.00 7.78 4.46
N PHE A 37 -15.63 7.95 3.19
CA PHE A 37 -14.45 8.65 2.69
C PHE A 37 -14.77 9.99 2.03
N ALA A 38 -15.97 10.56 2.26
CA ALA A 38 -16.36 11.91 1.83
C ALA A 38 -15.44 12.98 2.45
N GLY A 39 -14.21 13.07 1.93
CA GLY A 39 -13.27 14.14 2.12
C GLY A 39 -13.44 15.19 1.03
N GLU A 40 -12.78 16.34 1.22
CA GLU A 40 -12.83 17.43 0.25
C GLU A 40 -11.89 17.22 -0.95
N GLY A 41 -11.16 16.10 -1.00
CA GLY A 41 -10.29 15.70 -2.11
C GLY A 41 -10.49 14.24 -2.54
N THR A 42 -9.73 13.81 -3.57
CA THR A 42 -9.75 12.42 -4.06
C THR A 42 -9.23 11.46 -3.01
N ALA A 43 -10.02 10.44 -2.65
CA ALA A 43 -9.57 9.40 -1.73
C ALA A 43 -8.46 8.54 -2.36
N MET A 44 -7.48 8.16 -1.55
CA MET A 44 -6.30 7.43 -1.99
C MET A 44 -6.22 6.06 -1.34
N ALA A 45 -5.73 5.08 -2.07
CA ALA A 45 -5.56 3.73 -1.55
C ALA A 45 -4.39 3.67 -0.56
N MET A 46 -4.58 3.08 0.63
CA MET A 46 -3.51 2.95 1.62
C MET A 46 -2.74 1.65 1.45
N VAL A 47 -1.41 1.73 1.46
CA VAL A 47 -0.48 0.60 1.34
C VAL A 47 0.44 0.57 2.55
N PRO A 48 0.32 -0.42 3.44
CA PRO A 48 1.24 -0.57 4.55
C PRO A 48 2.56 -1.21 4.06
N ILE A 49 3.68 -0.62 4.48
CA ILE A 49 5.04 -1.09 4.25
C ILE A 49 5.66 -1.36 5.60
N ASN A 50 6.39 -2.46 5.73
CA ASN A 50 7.01 -2.85 6.98
C ASN A 50 8.44 -3.31 6.73
N HIS A 51 9.41 -2.51 7.15
CA HIS A 51 10.83 -2.86 7.04
C HIS A 51 11.37 -3.61 8.25
N THR A 52 10.52 -3.96 9.22
CA THR A 52 10.93 -4.56 10.49
C THR A 52 10.82 -6.09 10.49
N ASP A 53 11.48 -6.71 11.47
CA ASP A 53 11.46 -8.16 11.72
C ASP A 53 10.21 -8.62 12.50
N ARG A 54 9.15 -7.80 12.56
CA ARG A 54 7.90 -8.13 13.27
C ARG A 54 6.73 -7.92 12.33
N TYR A 55 5.73 -8.80 12.37
CA TYR A 55 4.47 -8.50 11.70
C TYR A 55 3.68 -7.45 12.49
N ALA A 56 3.07 -6.52 11.76
CA ALA A 56 2.18 -5.50 12.29
C ALA A 56 0.74 -5.80 11.85
N VAL A 57 -0.19 -5.63 12.78
CA VAL A 57 -1.63 -5.69 12.51
C VAL A 57 -2.28 -4.39 12.93
N ASN A 58 -3.49 -4.14 12.44
CA ASN A 58 -4.29 -3.00 12.85
C ASN A 58 -3.52 -1.67 12.65
N ILE A 59 -2.99 -1.47 11.43
CA ILE A 59 -2.33 -0.22 11.06
C ILE A 59 -3.41 0.80 10.68
N PHE A 60 -3.36 1.98 11.27
CA PHE A 60 -4.32 3.06 11.07
C PHE A 60 -3.62 4.38 10.82
N ILE A 61 -4.22 5.20 9.95
CA ILE A 61 -4.05 6.65 9.94
C ILE A 61 -5.33 7.25 10.50
N ASP A 62 -5.23 7.90 11.65
CA ASP A 62 -6.33 8.32 12.50
C ASP A 62 -7.31 7.16 12.76
N LYS A 63 -8.50 7.21 12.16
CA LYS A 63 -9.53 6.16 12.26
C LYS A 63 -9.59 5.23 11.05
N TYR A 64 -8.79 5.49 10.01
CA TYR A 64 -8.85 4.78 8.74
C TYR A 64 -7.86 3.62 8.72
N TRP A 65 -8.37 2.41 8.52
CA TRP A 65 -7.56 1.18 8.55
C TRP A 65 -6.75 1.03 7.26
N ALA A 66 -5.43 1.06 7.39
CA ALA A 66 -4.48 0.90 6.29
C ALA A 66 -4.19 -0.57 5.97
N GLY A 67 -4.51 -1.49 6.88
CA GLY A 67 -4.27 -2.92 6.69
C GLY A 67 -3.38 -3.53 7.77
N ASP A 68 -2.85 -4.70 7.44
CA ASP A 68 -1.84 -5.43 8.19
C ASP A 68 -0.59 -5.59 7.30
N ALA A 69 0.57 -5.77 7.89
CA ALA A 69 1.82 -5.97 7.17
C ALA A 69 2.63 -7.11 7.80
N ALA A 70 3.00 -8.10 6.98
CA ALA A 70 3.98 -9.10 7.35
C ALA A 70 5.34 -8.44 7.66
N ASP A 71 6.24 -9.18 8.31
CA ASP A 71 7.65 -8.77 8.43
C ASP A 71 8.27 -8.57 7.05
N HIS A 72 9.10 -7.53 6.92
CA HIS A 72 9.72 -7.13 5.65
C HIS A 72 8.77 -7.00 4.44
N ALA A 73 7.49 -6.71 4.67
CA ALA A 73 6.52 -6.51 3.59
C ALA A 73 6.81 -5.21 2.83
N GLY A 74 7.17 -5.34 1.54
CA GLY A 74 7.42 -4.22 0.62
C GLY A 74 6.17 -3.63 -0.04
N GLY A 75 4.96 -3.88 0.48
CA GLY A 75 3.72 -3.38 -0.12
C GLY A 75 3.27 -4.15 -1.38
N GLY A 76 2.49 -3.48 -2.22
CA GLY A 76 1.92 -4.06 -3.45
C GLY A 76 0.43 -4.43 -3.39
N ALA A 77 -0.20 -4.32 -2.21
CA ALA A 77 -1.64 -4.42 -2.06
C ALA A 77 -2.15 -3.29 -1.17
N ALA A 78 -3.29 -2.72 -1.53
CA ALA A 78 -3.99 -1.76 -0.71
C ALA A 78 -5.18 -2.45 0.00
N ALA A 79 -5.35 -2.20 1.29
CA ALA A 79 -6.45 -2.77 2.05
C ALA A 79 -7.71 -1.89 2.00
N CYS A 80 -7.54 -0.57 2.00
CA CYS A 80 -8.63 0.40 2.05
C CYS A 80 -8.19 1.77 1.52
N CYS A 81 -8.97 2.81 1.84
CA CYS A 81 -8.79 4.17 1.34
C CYS A 81 -8.63 5.17 2.50
N TYR A 82 -7.77 6.16 2.33
CA TYR A 82 -7.72 7.36 3.15
C TYR A 82 -8.55 8.45 2.45
N PRO A 83 -9.41 9.20 3.16
CA PRO A 83 -10.16 10.28 2.53
C PRO A 83 -9.19 11.32 1.96
N GLY A 84 -9.53 11.88 0.81
CA GLY A 84 -8.75 13.00 0.28
C GLY A 84 -8.94 14.23 1.16
N LEU A 85 -7.83 14.88 1.51
CA LEU A 85 -7.84 16.09 2.31
C LEU A 85 -7.70 17.33 1.41
N LYS A 86 -8.34 18.43 1.82
CA LYS A 86 -8.08 19.76 1.22
C LYS A 86 -6.72 20.32 1.63
N ASP A 87 -6.26 19.96 2.82
CA ASP A 87 -4.98 20.38 3.38
C ASP A 87 -4.23 19.18 3.95
N TRP A 88 -3.22 18.71 3.22
CA TRP A 88 -2.34 17.60 3.61
C TRP A 88 -1.27 18.01 4.63
N SER A 89 -1.13 19.30 4.97
CA SER A 89 -0.10 19.76 5.90
C SER A 89 -0.41 19.45 7.37
N GLN A 90 -1.67 19.11 7.66
CA GLN A 90 -2.10 18.81 9.02
C GLN A 90 -1.48 17.49 9.51
N PRO A 91 -0.99 17.45 10.77
CA PRO A 91 -0.48 16.22 11.34
C PRO A 91 -1.62 15.21 11.57
N VAL A 92 -1.28 13.93 11.44
CA VAL A 92 -2.19 12.80 11.67
C VAL A 92 -1.60 11.85 12.70
N THR A 93 -2.45 11.00 13.26
CA THR A 93 -2.01 9.96 14.20
C THR A 93 -1.85 8.65 13.47
N VAL A 94 -0.64 8.07 13.46
CA VAL A 94 -0.43 6.70 12.97
C VAL A 94 -0.41 5.75 14.16
N THR A 95 -1.23 4.71 14.12
CA THR A 95 -1.32 3.69 15.16
C THR A 95 -1.14 2.32 14.55
N TRP A 96 -0.35 1.45 15.18
CA TRP A 96 -0.20 0.06 14.75
C TRP A 96 -0.03 -0.85 15.96
N THR A 97 -0.23 -2.15 15.75
CA THR A 97 -0.04 -3.16 16.79
C THR A 97 0.97 -4.19 16.32
N TRP A 98 2.10 -4.28 17.00
CA TRP A 98 3.02 -5.40 16.82
C TRP A 98 2.38 -6.69 17.30
N GLY A 99 2.52 -7.74 16.51
CA GLY A 99 1.95 -9.04 16.80
C GLY A 99 2.58 -9.79 17.98
N THR A 100 1.87 -10.79 18.51
CA THR A 100 2.48 -11.76 19.43
C THR A 100 3.36 -12.72 18.63
N GLU A 101 4.58 -12.94 19.07
CA GLU A 101 5.50 -13.92 18.50
C GLU A 101 5.81 -14.99 19.54
N GLU A 102 5.90 -16.23 19.07
CA GLU A 102 6.15 -17.40 19.89
C GLU A 102 7.36 -18.15 19.36
N ASP A 103 8.12 -18.77 20.26
CA ASP A 103 9.13 -19.75 19.87
C ASP A 103 8.43 -20.92 19.16
N PRO A 104 8.85 -21.28 17.93
CA PRO A 104 8.11 -22.24 17.12
C PRO A 104 8.06 -23.64 17.75
N LYS A 105 9.03 -24.00 18.61
CA LYS A 105 9.16 -25.32 19.25
C LYS A 105 8.42 -25.40 20.58
N THR A 106 8.64 -24.43 21.45
CA THR A 106 8.17 -24.42 22.84
C THR A 106 6.85 -23.69 23.02
N LYS A 107 6.42 -22.89 22.03
CA LYS A 107 5.24 -22.01 22.10
C LYS A 107 5.33 -20.95 23.20
N ALA A 108 6.51 -20.76 23.79
CA ALA A 108 6.73 -19.68 24.73
C ALA A 108 6.64 -18.34 23.97
N ILE A 109 5.88 -17.39 24.51
CA ILE A 109 5.80 -16.03 23.95
C ILE A 109 7.18 -15.38 24.05
N THR A 110 7.79 -15.08 22.90
CA THR A 110 9.09 -14.42 22.80
C THR A 110 8.95 -12.92 22.66
N LYS A 111 7.88 -12.45 21.99
CA LYS A 111 7.51 -11.03 21.95
C LYS A 111 6.01 -10.88 22.15
N ARG A 112 5.62 -9.97 23.04
CA ARG A 112 4.20 -9.69 23.29
C ARG A 112 3.63 -8.75 22.25
N ARG A 113 2.31 -8.84 22.09
CA ARG A 113 1.52 -7.84 21.38
C ARG A 113 1.68 -6.48 22.05
N GLU A 114 1.93 -5.46 21.24
CA GLU A 114 2.18 -4.10 21.72
C GLU A 114 1.63 -3.07 20.74
N GLN A 115 0.82 -2.15 21.24
CA GLN A 115 0.33 -1.04 20.43
C GLN A 115 1.35 0.11 20.47
N ARG A 116 1.56 0.70 19.30
CA ARG A 116 2.36 1.91 19.11
C ARG A 116 1.49 2.97 18.48
N THR A 117 1.77 4.21 18.84
CA THR A 117 1.09 5.38 18.27
C THR A 117 2.10 6.51 18.16
N MET A 118 1.98 7.30 17.10
CA MET A 118 2.77 8.50 16.92
C MET A 118 2.04 9.53 16.09
N VAL A 119 2.47 10.78 16.23
CA VAL A 119 2.09 11.84 15.30
C VAL A 119 3.02 11.78 14.09
N ALA A 120 2.44 11.66 12.90
CA ALA A 120 3.13 11.72 11.62
C ALA A 120 2.62 12.91 10.80
N ARG A 121 3.34 13.25 9.74
CA ARG A 121 2.93 14.25 8.77
C ARG A 121 3.08 13.66 7.37
N PHE A 122 2.13 13.99 6.51
CA PHE A 122 2.31 13.78 5.08
C PHE A 122 3.45 14.67 4.54
N PRO A 123 4.03 14.33 3.39
CA PRO A 123 4.92 15.22 2.66
C PRO A 123 4.29 16.61 2.48
N ALA A 124 5.04 17.67 2.81
CA ALA A 124 4.53 19.05 2.81
C ALA A 124 4.08 19.54 1.43
N SER A 125 4.59 18.92 0.35
CA SER A 125 4.17 19.17 -1.02
C SER A 125 2.74 18.68 -1.32
N GLY A 126 2.17 17.84 -0.47
CA GLY A 126 0.97 17.07 -0.79
C GLY A 126 1.24 15.99 -1.85
N PRO A 127 0.18 15.31 -2.32
CA PRO A 127 0.27 14.36 -3.42
C PRO A 127 0.69 15.08 -4.71
N HIS A 128 1.59 14.46 -5.47
CA HIS A 128 1.98 14.93 -6.79
C HIS A 128 0.80 14.90 -7.75
N SER A 129 0.70 15.93 -8.58
CA SER A 129 -0.22 15.99 -9.71
C SER A 129 0.56 16.36 -10.97
N ASP A 130 0.32 15.61 -12.04
CA ASP A 130 0.97 15.72 -13.34
C ASP A 130 -0.04 16.15 -14.42
N HIS A 131 0.46 16.53 -15.59
CA HIS A 131 -0.40 16.73 -16.76
C HIS A 131 -0.97 15.39 -17.27
N ASP A 132 -0.22 14.30 -17.09
CA ASP A 132 -0.69 12.93 -17.33
C ASP A 132 -1.29 12.35 -16.05
N PRO A 133 -2.63 12.21 -15.92
CA PRO A 133 -3.27 11.77 -14.67
C PRO A 133 -2.86 10.37 -14.23
N MET A 134 -2.28 9.56 -15.12
CA MET A 134 -1.73 8.24 -14.76
C MET A 134 -0.47 8.32 -13.89
N LYS A 135 0.10 9.53 -13.75
CA LYS A 135 1.26 9.81 -12.91
C LYS A 135 0.88 10.57 -11.64
N ASP A 136 -0.39 10.91 -11.47
CA ASP A 136 -0.87 11.48 -10.21
C ASP A 136 -0.67 10.46 -9.08
N ASP A 137 -0.35 10.96 -7.90
CA ASP A 137 -0.34 10.12 -6.72
C ASP A 137 -1.76 9.64 -6.39
N ALA A 138 -1.90 8.32 -6.25
CA ALA A 138 -3.18 7.66 -5.96
C ALA A 138 -3.11 6.78 -4.70
N TYR A 139 -1.92 6.69 -4.09
CA TYR A 139 -1.64 5.82 -2.95
C TYR A 139 -1.00 6.59 -1.81
N VAL A 140 -1.44 6.30 -0.60
CA VAL A 140 -0.78 6.68 0.66
C VAL A 140 0.04 5.49 1.14
N CYS A 141 1.34 5.68 1.29
CA CYS A 141 2.24 4.67 1.83
C CYS A 141 2.36 4.88 3.35
N VAL A 142 2.07 3.85 4.15
CA VAL A 142 2.28 3.86 5.60
C VAL A 142 3.48 2.99 5.93
N ILE A 143 4.61 3.62 6.26
CA ILE A 143 5.91 2.94 6.24
C ILE A 143 6.45 2.77 7.66
N LEU A 144 6.41 1.55 8.18
CA LEU A 144 7.04 1.20 9.45
C LEU A 144 8.54 1.01 9.23
N ARG A 145 9.34 2.00 9.65
CA ARG A 145 10.81 2.03 9.46
C ARG A 145 11.54 1.24 10.52
N ASP A 146 11.05 1.34 11.76
CA ASP A 146 11.57 0.64 12.92
C ASP A 146 10.42 0.34 13.90
N LEU A 147 10.75 -0.15 15.09
CA LEU A 147 9.75 -0.58 16.06
C LEU A 147 8.90 0.57 16.64
N ASP A 148 9.35 1.81 16.53
CA ASP A 148 8.74 2.99 17.14
C ASP A 148 8.44 4.12 16.12
N LYS A 149 8.82 3.93 14.85
CA LYS A 149 8.71 4.96 13.81
C LYS A 149 7.93 4.49 12.59
N ALA A 150 6.96 5.33 12.22
CA ALA A 150 6.22 5.28 10.98
C ALA A 150 6.43 6.58 10.18
N GLU A 151 6.45 6.45 8.85
CA GLU A 151 6.50 7.56 7.91
C GLU A 151 5.32 7.48 6.93
N LEU A 152 4.96 8.62 6.35
CA LEU A 152 3.92 8.72 5.34
C LEU A 152 4.53 9.24 4.05
N ALA A 153 4.15 8.62 2.93
CA ALA A 153 4.54 9.06 1.60
C ALA A 153 3.36 8.91 0.63
N PHE A 154 3.53 9.44 -0.57
CA PHE A 154 2.60 9.28 -1.68
C PHE A 154 3.26 8.51 -2.81
N SER A 155 2.47 7.83 -3.63
CA SER A 155 2.95 7.14 -4.81
C SER A 155 1.87 7.07 -5.90
N PRO A 156 2.25 7.07 -7.20
CA PRO A 156 1.32 6.82 -8.29
C PRO A 156 0.90 5.34 -8.39
N THR A 157 1.65 4.43 -7.77
CA THR A 157 1.38 2.97 -7.81
C THR A 157 1.55 2.32 -6.44
N ALA A 158 0.82 1.23 -6.19
CA ALA A 158 0.95 0.46 -4.94
C ALA A 158 2.38 -0.09 -4.75
N SER A 159 3.03 -0.52 -5.83
CA SER A 159 4.41 -1.01 -5.81
C SER A 159 5.42 0.11 -5.59
N GLY A 160 5.13 1.35 -6.02
CA GLY A 160 6.01 2.50 -5.78
C GLY A 160 6.12 2.88 -4.30
N CYS A 161 5.23 2.39 -3.44
CA CYS A 161 5.40 2.49 -1.99
C CYS A 161 6.56 1.64 -1.45
N ALA A 162 6.97 0.58 -2.18
CA ALA A 162 8.11 -0.27 -1.81
C ALA A 162 9.45 0.47 -1.86
N ASP A 163 9.53 1.46 -2.76
CA ASP A 163 10.76 2.21 -3.06
C ASP A 163 10.92 3.46 -2.19
N GLN A 164 9.96 3.73 -1.28
CA GLN A 164 9.96 4.89 -0.39
C GLN A 164 10.88 4.72 0.80
#